data_AF-A0A1L5J6Q2-F1
#
_entry.id   AF-A0A1L5J6Q2-F1
#
_cell.length_a   1.000
_cell.length_b   1.000
_cell.length_c   1.000
_cell.angle_alpha   90.00
_cell.angle_beta   90.00
_cell.angle_gamma   90.00
#
_symmetry.space_group_name_H-M   'P 1'
#
loop_
_entity.id
_entity.type
_entity.pdbx_description
1 polymer ?
#
loop_
_entity_poly.entity_id
_entity_poly.type
_entity_poly.pdbx_seq_one_letter_code
_entity_poly.pdbx_strand_id
1 'polypeptide(L)'
;ETGKILFVDYTDLKNLKTVEIEAERFLHDGGFDSTHRYFLVAANARGKIAVVDTKEDKLTALIETGGQTPHPGRGANFTHPVYGPVWSTSHLGDETVALIGTDPEGHPDQAWKVVDSFYALGGGSLFIKTHPN
;
A
#
# COMPACT_ATOMS: atom_id res chain seq x y z
N GLU A 1 3.11 -17.68 -1.99
CA GLU A 1 2.22 -16.94 -1.06
C GLU A 1 0.75 -17.14 -1.45
N THR A 2 -0.11 -17.44 -0.46
CA THR A 2 -1.56 -17.72 -0.66
C THR A 2 -2.41 -16.48 -0.95
N GLY A 3 -1.84 -15.28 -0.74
CA GLY A 3 -2.55 -14.02 -0.93
C GLY A 3 -3.54 -13.69 0.19
N LYS A 4 -3.21 -14.10 1.42
CA LYS A 4 -4.01 -13.84 2.62
C LYS A 4 -3.29 -12.84 3.51
N ILE A 5 -4.04 -11.88 4.03
CA ILE A 5 -3.59 -10.98 5.11
C ILE A 5 -4.25 -11.48 6.40
N LEU A 6 -3.45 -11.68 7.44
CA LEU A 6 -3.94 -12.15 8.74
C LEU A 6 -3.87 -11.01 9.75
N PHE A 7 -5.02 -10.60 10.28
CA PHE A 7 -5.05 -9.87 11.54
C PHE A 7 -5.11 -10.88 12.67
N VAL A 8 -4.14 -10.77 13.59
CA VAL A 8 -3.97 -11.70 14.70
C VAL A 8 -4.12 -10.92 16.00
N ASP A 9 -5.21 -11.18 16.71
CA ASP A 9 -5.47 -10.59 18.02
C ASP A 9 -4.64 -11.32 19.07
N TYR A 10 -3.64 -10.62 19.61
CA TYR A 10 -2.71 -11.14 20.60
C TYR A 10 -3.15 -10.87 22.06
N THR A 11 -4.37 -10.41 22.30
CA THR A 11 -4.89 -10.17 23.67
C THR A 11 -5.09 -11.48 24.45
N ASP A 12 -5.37 -12.58 23.76
CA ASP A 12 -5.47 -13.93 24.33
C ASP A 12 -4.87 -14.98 23.38
N LEU A 13 -3.67 -15.44 23.71
CA LEU A 13 -2.96 -16.45 22.91
C LEU A 13 -3.48 -17.88 23.12
N LYS A 14 -4.33 -18.13 24.13
CA LYS A 14 -4.97 -19.43 24.35
C LYS A 14 -6.24 -19.56 23.52
N ASN A 15 -6.98 -18.47 23.38
CA ASN A 15 -8.21 -18.39 22.58
C ASN A 15 -8.00 -17.46 21.39
N LEU A 16 -7.00 -17.79 20.57
CA LEU A 16 -6.51 -16.94 19.49
C LEU A 16 -7.62 -16.57 18.51
N LYS A 17 -7.86 -15.27 18.35
CA LYS A 17 -8.76 -14.74 17.32
C LYS A 17 -7.95 -14.29 16.12
N THR A 18 -8.40 -14.66 14.95
CA THR A 18 -7.81 -14.21 13.68
C THR A 18 -8.90 -13.78 12.71
N VAL A 19 -8.56 -12.81 11.87
CA VAL A 19 -9.31 -12.48 10.67
C VAL A 19 -8.42 -12.80 9.48
N GLU A 20 -8.89 -13.68 8.59
CA GLU A 20 -8.23 -13.98 7.34
C GLU A 20 -8.89 -13.18 6.21
N ILE A 21 -8.14 -12.26 5.63
CA ILE A 21 -8.59 -11.42 4.52
C ILE A 21 -8.04 -11.98 3.21
N GLU A 22 -8.94 -12.28 2.27
CA GLU A 22 -8.55 -12.56 0.89
C GLU A 22 -8.11 -11.26 0.23
N ALA A 23 -6.86 -11.19 -0.23
CA ALA A 23 -6.31 -10.02 -0.90
C ALA A 23 -5.90 -10.38 -2.34
N GLU A 24 -4.61 -10.53 -2.59
CA GLU A 24 -4.08 -10.92 -3.90
C GLU A 24 -2.83 -11.78 -3.68
N ARG A 25 -2.53 -12.70 -4.60
CA ARG A 25 -1.36 -13.59 -4.47
C ARG A 25 -0.05 -12.81 -4.58
N PHE A 26 1.02 -13.36 -4.00
CA PHE A 26 2.37 -12.76 -3.99
C PHE A 26 2.46 -11.45 -3.21
N LEU A 27 1.76 -11.37 -2.07
CA LEU A 27 1.99 -10.31 -1.08
C LEU A 27 3.43 -10.39 -0.58
N HIS A 28 4.08 -9.23 -0.45
CA HIS A 28 5.49 -9.17 -0.08
C HIS A 28 5.74 -8.13 1.03
N ASP A 29 5.81 -6.85 0.68
CA ASP A 29 6.14 -5.74 1.56
C ASP A 29 5.14 -4.59 1.45
N GLY A 30 5.07 -3.76 2.48
CA GLY A 30 4.04 -2.75 2.63
C GLY A 30 4.22 -1.90 3.89
N GLY A 31 3.40 -0.87 4.00
CA GLY A 31 3.41 0.01 5.17
C GLY A 31 2.06 0.66 5.41
N PHE A 32 1.96 1.28 6.56
CA PHE A 32 0.79 2.06 6.91
C PHE A 32 0.77 3.40 6.17
N ASP A 33 -0.43 3.89 5.90
CA ASP A 33 -0.66 5.29 5.54
C ASP A 33 -0.24 6.24 6.69
N SER A 34 -0.25 7.55 6.44
CA SER A 34 0.15 8.55 7.43
C SER A 34 -0.70 8.56 8.71
N THR A 35 -1.94 8.09 8.65
CA THR A 35 -2.84 8.01 9.81
C THR A 35 -2.66 6.73 10.63
N HIS A 36 -1.87 5.77 10.14
CA HIS A 36 -1.68 4.44 10.72
C HIS A 36 -2.97 3.59 10.78
N ARG A 37 -3.95 3.86 9.90
CA ARG A 37 -5.21 3.12 9.84
C ARG A 37 -5.26 2.12 8.68
N TYR A 38 -4.71 2.49 7.54
CA TYR A 38 -4.75 1.67 6.35
C TYR A 38 -3.38 1.05 6.11
N PHE A 39 -3.34 -0.26 5.92
CA PHE A 39 -2.12 -0.97 5.54
C PHE A 39 -2.12 -1.23 4.04
N LEU A 40 -1.12 -0.68 3.35
CA LEU A 40 -0.91 -0.81 1.91
C LEU A 40 0.22 -1.81 1.68
N VAL A 41 -0.05 -2.89 0.96
CA VAL A 41 0.90 -3.99 0.73
C VAL A 41 0.97 -4.38 -0.75
N ALA A 42 2.17 -4.55 -1.27
CA ALA A 42 2.42 -4.93 -2.64
C ALA A 42 2.14 -6.42 -2.85
N ALA A 43 1.22 -6.71 -3.78
CA ALA A 43 1.13 -7.99 -4.46
C ALA A 43 2.06 -7.93 -5.69
N ASN A 44 3.36 -8.01 -5.45
CA ASN A 44 4.38 -7.49 -6.35
C ASN A 44 4.35 -8.13 -7.75
N ALA A 45 4.31 -9.47 -7.85
CA ALA A 45 4.25 -10.20 -9.11
C ALA A 45 2.94 -9.99 -9.90
N ARG A 46 1.98 -9.26 -9.32
CA ARG A 46 0.71 -8.88 -9.95
C ARG A 46 0.61 -7.40 -10.30
N GLY A 47 1.62 -6.58 -9.99
CA GLY A 47 1.58 -5.14 -10.26
C GLY A 47 0.55 -4.38 -9.42
N LYS A 48 0.12 -4.94 -8.28
CA LYS A 48 -0.99 -4.43 -7.47
C LYS A 48 -0.57 -4.05 -6.06
N ILE A 49 -1.31 -3.11 -5.47
CA ILE A 49 -1.32 -2.78 -4.04
C ILE A 49 -2.66 -3.18 -3.44
N ALA A 50 -2.64 -4.03 -2.42
CA ALA A 50 -3.81 -4.29 -1.58
C ALA A 50 -3.84 -3.28 -0.43
N VAL A 51 -5.03 -2.75 -0.16
CA VAL A 51 -5.29 -1.82 0.94
C VAL A 51 -6.25 -2.48 1.90
N VAL A 52 -5.87 -2.60 3.17
CA VAL A 52 -6.75 -3.09 4.25
C VAL A 52 -6.99 -1.99 5.29
N ASP A 53 -8.22 -1.87 5.76
CA ASP A 53 -8.58 -1.01 6.90
C ASP A 53 -8.38 -1.82 8.18
N THR A 54 -7.39 -1.46 8.99
CA THR A 54 -7.07 -2.19 10.22
C THR A 54 -8.01 -1.89 11.38
N LYS A 55 -8.87 -0.87 11.23
CA LYS A 55 -9.93 -0.57 12.20
C LYS A 55 -11.16 -1.45 11.97
N GLU A 56 -11.44 -1.76 10.71
CA GLU A 56 -12.65 -2.47 10.28
C GLU A 56 -12.36 -3.92 9.82
N ASP A 57 -11.12 -4.37 9.97
CA ASP A 57 -10.63 -5.71 9.64
C ASP A 57 -11.00 -6.19 8.21
N LYS A 58 -10.91 -5.29 7.21
CA LYS A 58 -11.41 -5.59 5.84
C LYS A 58 -10.51 -5.08 4.71
N LEU A 59 -10.53 -5.80 3.59
CA LEU A 59 -10.00 -5.32 2.32
C LEU A 59 -10.81 -4.12 1.85
N THR A 60 -10.12 -3.02 1.57
CA THR A 60 -10.71 -1.76 1.11
C THR A 60 -10.54 -1.59 -0.40
N ALA A 61 -9.37 -1.94 -0.94
CA ALA A 61 -9.10 -1.81 -2.37
C ALA A 61 -8.00 -2.77 -2.85
N LEU A 62 -8.03 -3.07 -4.15
CA LEU A 62 -6.94 -3.65 -4.92
C LEU A 62 -6.64 -2.70 -6.07
N ILE A 63 -5.44 -2.12 -6.07
CA ILE A 63 -5.07 -1.02 -6.95
C ILE A 63 -3.98 -1.49 -7.89
N GLU A 64 -4.20 -1.39 -9.20
CA GLU A 64 -3.13 -1.58 -10.20
C GLU A 64 -2.25 -0.33 -10.26
N THR A 65 -0.94 -0.52 -10.14
CA THR A 65 0.03 0.58 -10.08
C THR A 65 0.38 1.15 -11.46
N GLY A 66 0.16 0.37 -12.53
CA GLY A 66 0.63 0.65 -13.88
C GLY A 66 2.11 0.36 -14.13
N GLY A 67 2.90 0.15 -13.07
CA GLY A 67 4.30 -0.29 -13.13
C GLY A 67 4.47 -1.79 -12.88
N GLN A 68 5.69 -2.29 -13.14
CA GLN A 68 6.05 -3.70 -13.01
C GLN A 68 6.72 -3.99 -11.67
N THR A 69 6.17 -4.93 -10.92
CA THR A 69 6.74 -5.40 -9.64
C THR A 69 6.96 -4.25 -8.64
N PRO A 70 5.88 -3.64 -8.09
CA PRO A 70 6.01 -2.63 -7.05
C PRO A 70 6.78 -3.20 -5.86
N HIS A 71 7.76 -2.43 -5.37
CA HIS A 71 8.61 -2.80 -4.25
C HIS A 71 8.80 -1.58 -3.33
N PRO A 72 7.85 -1.34 -2.40
CA PRO A 72 7.83 -0.13 -1.59
C PRO A 72 8.80 -0.12 -0.40
N GLY A 73 9.25 -1.28 0.06
CA GLY A 73 9.65 -1.43 1.46
C GLY A 73 8.44 -1.14 2.36
N ARG A 74 8.49 -0.03 3.11
CA ARG A 74 7.31 0.49 3.85
C ARG A 74 6.56 1.59 3.09
N GLY A 75 7.07 1.98 1.92
CA GLY A 75 6.64 3.14 1.16
C GLY A 75 7.02 4.46 1.82
N ALA A 76 6.48 5.53 1.25
CA ALA A 76 6.68 6.89 1.70
C ALA A 76 5.35 7.66 1.70
N ASN A 77 5.02 8.25 2.84
CA ASN A 77 3.80 9.04 3.04
C ASN A 77 4.14 10.53 2.99
N PHE A 78 3.37 11.32 2.26
CA PHE A 78 3.47 12.78 2.27
C PHE A 78 2.16 13.43 1.83
N THR A 79 2.02 14.74 2.04
CA THR A 79 0.86 15.49 1.53
C THR A 79 1.23 16.09 0.18
N HIS A 80 0.64 15.56 -0.89
CA HIS A 80 0.80 16.14 -2.22
C HIS A 80 0.03 17.47 -2.31
N PRO A 81 0.61 18.55 -2.89
CA PRO A 81 -0.03 19.87 -2.93
C PRO A 81 -1.39 19.91 -3.62
N VAL A 82 -1.67 18.97 -4.53
CA VAL A 82 -2.92 18.89 -5.31
C VAL A 82 -3.83 17.75 -4.86
N TYR A 83 -3.25 16.62 -4.46
CA TYR A 83 -4.01 15.37 -4.24
C TYR A 83 -4.26 15.07 -2.76
N GLY A 84 -3.71 15.86 -1.85
CA GLY A 84 -3.79 15.60 -0.42
C GLY A 84 -2.85 14.46 0.01
N PRO A 85 -3.17 13.75 1.11
CA PRO A 85 -2.36 12.64 1.60
C PRO A 85 -2.21 11.51 0.58
N VAL A 86 -0.96 11.16 0.29
CA VAL A 86 -0.61 10.05 -0.60
C VAL A 86 0.44 9.14 0.04
N TRP A 87 0.39 7.87 -0.36
CA TRP A 87 1.44 6.88 -0.14
C TRP A 87 2.05 6.50 -1.49
N SER A 88 3.38 6.38 -1.54
CA SER A 88 4.09 6.10 -2.79
C SER A 88 4.88 4.80 -2.76
N THR A 89 4.98 4.15 -3.93
CA THR A 89 5.87 3.01 -4.20
C THR A 89 6.69 3.26 -5.46
N SER A 90 7.95 2.82 -5.44
CA SER A 90 8.74 2.60 -6.65
C SER A 90 8.59 1.17 -7.17
N HIS A 91 9.19 0.88 -8.32
CA HIS A 91 9.08 -0.41 -8.97
C HIS A 91 10.46 -1.06 -9.18
N LEU A 92 10.50 -2.38 -9.01
CA LEU A 92 11.68 -3.17 -9.32
C LEU A 92 11.78 -3.43 -10.84
N GLY A 93 10.64 -3.67 -11.48
CA GLY A 93 10.58 -4.08 -12.88
C GLY A 93 10.70 -2.93 -13.89
N ASP A 94 10.52 -1.68 -13.45
CA ASP A 94 10.67 -0.49 -14.29
C ASP A 94 10.98 0.76 -13.45
N GLU A 95 11.08 1.90 -14.12
CA GLU A 95 11.50 3.18 -13.54
C GLU A 95 10.37 4.04 -12.99
N THR A 96 9.15 3.50 -12.88
CA THR A 96 8.00 4.28 -12.43
C THR A 96 7.94 4.44 -10.91
N VAL A 97 7.37 5.55 -10.47
CA VAL A 97 6.92 5.81 -9.10
C VAL A 97 5.43 6.11 -9.16
N ALA A 98 4.64 5.33 -8.42
CA ALA A 98 3.19 5.52 -8.34
C ALA A 98 2.81 6.20 -7.02
N LEU A 99 1.90 7.17 -7.09
CA LEU A 99 1.30 7.84 -5.93
C LEU A 99 -0.14 7.37 -5.76
N ILE A 100 -0.50 6.92 -4.55
CA ILE A 100 -1.84 6.43 -4.22
C ILE A 100 -2.46 7.34 -3.17
N GLY A 101 -3.67 7.85 -3.42
CA GLY A 101 -4.41 8.66 -2.42
C GLY A 101 -4.85 7.80 -1.23
N THR A 102 -4.67 8.31 0.00
CA THR A 102 -4.91 7.55 1.24
C THR A 102 -5.91 8.20 2.20
N ASP A 103 -6.63 9.24 1.76
CA ASP A 103 -7.55 10.00 2.61
C ASP A 103 -9.00 9.89 2.11
N PRO A 104 -9.75 8.82 2.48
CA PRO A 104 -11.14 8.64 2.08
C PRO A 104 -12.11 9.64 2.71
N GLU A 105 -11.73 10.39 3.75
CA GLU A 105 -12.61 11.35 4.41
C GLU A 105 -12.43 12.76 3.84
N GLY A 106 -11.19 13.25 3.73
CA GLY A 106 -10.89 14.59 3.22
C GLY A 106 -10.72 14.66 1.70
N HIS A 107 -10.33 13.56 1.05
CA HIS A 107 -10.07 13.50 -0.40
C HIS A 107 -10.73 12.26 -1.05
N PRO A 108 -12.06 12.07 -0.89
CA PRO A 108 -12.75 10.84 -1.29
C PRO A 108 -12.60 10.50 -2.78
N ASP A 109 -12.53 11.50 -3.65
CA ASP A 109 -12.36 11.29 -5.09
C ASP A 109 -10.99 10.70 -5.46
N GLN A 110 -9.99 10.88 -4.60
CA GLN A 110 -8.61 10.42 -4.80
C GLN A 110 -8.27 9.15 -4.02
N ALA A 111 -9.04 8.84 -2.99
CA ALA A 111 -8.78 7.70 -2.13
C ALA A 111 -8.76 6.38 -2.92
N TRP A 112 -7.71 5.61 -2.69
CA TRP A 112 -7.51 4.27 -3.27
C TRP A 112 -7.39 4.26 -4.80
N LYS A 113 -6.90 5.35 -5.38
CA LYS A 113 -6.55 5.45 -6.80
C LYS A 113 -5.09 5.83 -6.96
N VAL A 114 -4.48 5.37 -8.05
CA VAL A 114 -3.23 5.97 -8.52
C VAL A 114 -3.55 7.37 -9.03
N VAL A 115 -3.09 8.39 -8.30
CA VAL A 115 -3.34 9.80 -8.61
C VAL A 115 -2.25 10.39 -9.49
N ASP A 116 -1.07 9.76 -9.51
CA ASP A 116 0.03 10.13 -10.40
C ASP A 116 0.98 8.95 -10.62
N SER A 117 1.67 8.97 -11.75
CA SER A 117 2.75 8.05 -12.08
C SER A 117 3.79 8.75 -12.94
N PHE A 118 5.05 8.71 -12.50
CA PHE A 118 6.16 9.38 -13.17
C PHE A 118 7.43 8.56 -13.11
N TYR A 119 8.41 8.92 -13.93
CA TYR A 119 9.68 8.21 -14.03
C TYR A 119 10.72 8.73 -13.03
N ALA A 120 11.51 7.80 -12.48
CA ALA A 120 12.67 8.04 -11.65
C ALA A 120 13.96 7.66 -12.42
N LEU A 121 15.01 7.21 -11.72
CA LEU A 121 16.34 6.98 -12.32
C LEU A 121 16.41 5.79 -13.29
N GLY A 122 15.57 4.79 -13.10
CA GLY A 122 15.65 3.52 -13.83
C GLY A 122 14.96 2.38 -13.08
N GLY A 123 14.88 1.21 -13.72
CA GLY A 123 14.44 -0.03 -13.08
C GLY A 123 15.39 -0.52 -11.98
N GLY A 124 14.93 -1.47 -11.16
CA GLY A 124 15.71 -2.02 -10.06
C GLY A 124 15.56 -1.27 -8.73
N SER A 125 14.57 -0.38 -8.60
CA SER A 125 14.32 0.32 -7.34
C SER A 125 13.79 -0.63 -6.27
N LEU A 126 14.32 -0.50 -5.05
CA LEU A 126 13.95 -1.33 -3.89
C LEU A 126 13.24 -0.53 -2.80
N PHE A 127 13.54 0.76 -2.68
CA PHE A 127 13.06 1.58 -1.57
C PHE A 127 12.75 2.99 -2.04
N ILE A 128 11.67 3.52 -1.48
CA ILE A 128 11.32 4.94 -1.54
C ILE A 128 11.24 5.49 -0.13
N LYS A 129 11.59 6.76 0.06
CA LYS A 129 11.62 7.38 1.38
C LYS A 129 11.28 8.85 1.33
N THR A 130 10.65 9.29 2.40
CA THR A 130 10.44 10.69 2.76
C THR A 130 10.35 10.79 4.28
N HIS A 131 10.25 12.01 4.78
CA HIS A 131 10.03 12.33 6.18
C HIS A 131 9.14 13.58 6.26
N PRO A 132 8.33 13.75 7.33
CA PRO A 132 7.51 14.96 7.49
C PRO A 132 8.28 16.29 7.55
N ASN A 133 9.58 16.23 7.84
CA ASN A 133 10.52 17.37 7.91
C ASN A 133 11.66 17.17 6.92
#